data_AF-A0AAP1MQ93-F1
#
_entry.id   AF-A0AAP1MQ93-F1
#
_cell.length_a   1.000
_cell.length_b   1.000
_cell.length_c   1.000
_cell.angle_alpha   90.00
_cell.angle_beta   90.00
_cell.angle_gamma   90.00
#
_symmetry.space_group_name_H-M   'P 1'
#
loop_
_entity.id
_entity.type
_entity.pdbx_description
1 polymer ?
#
loop_
_entity_poly.entity_id
_entity_poly.type
_entity_poly.pdbx_seq_one_letter_code
_entity_poly.pdbx_strand_id
1 'polypeptide(L)'
;MAKEKKAPFFIKVCGDSRVVTLNTVNLFGMDRDIVDSPIDVYIKKNKSLLVKLGRLEREGLLDSTNEEDRDVYNLFLLGFISNVESFIRRIIRETILLDNIAYEQCLEQQLTYAAAIHHKADLLPEALLENCTFISLDNIQKTTKTYLDININKQSSDQKELIECLSMFEQLCQLRHCIVHRAGLLGSKNAVKLGINQHSKFFEKPIVLDFSFLQESSAICLNCVRTYNNFLFNELLKRYVVTNKSALSWNFNSDRKWFSRYFKLFVSSELNNEIIRQQKQPYTPKTAYNELRDYYEGS
;
A
#
# COMPACT_ATOMS: atom_id res chain seq x y z
N MET A 1 59.52 -2.36 33.67
CA MET A 1 58.56 -3.45 33.92
C MET A 1 57.14 -2.90 33.80
N ALA A 2 56.44 -3.19 32.70
CA ALA A 2 55.04 -2.80 32.56
C ALA A 2 54.16 -3.72 33.43
N LYS A 3 53.32 -3.15 34.31
CA LYS A 3 52.36 -3.92 35.11
C LYS A 3 51.40 -4.66 34.17
N GLU A 4 51.37 -5.98 34.23
CA GLU A 4 50.35 -6.79 33.57
C GLU A 4 48.97 -6.35 34.08
N LYS A 5 48.16 -5.81 33.17
CA LYS A 5 46.76 -5.50 33.47
C LYS A 5 45.99 -6.82 33.55
N LYS A 6 45.52 -7.14 34.76
CA LYS A 6 44.60 -8.25 34.99
C LYS A 6 43.39 -8.09 34.09
N ALA A 7 43.02 -9.13 33.35
CA ALA A 7 41.85 -9.11 32.48
C ALA A 7 40.60 -8.72 33.30
N PRO A 8 39.68 -7.93 32.72
CA PRO A 8 38.45 -7.57 33.40
C PRO A 8 37.65 -8.84 33.71
N PHE A 9 37.09 -8.89 34.92
CA PHE A 9 36.24 -10.00 35.35
C PHE A 9 35.00 -10.09 34.47
N PHE A 10 34.84 -11.20 33.74
CA PHE A 10 33.72 -11.43 32.83
C PHE A 10 33.34 -12.92 32.82
N ILE A 11 32.14 -13.25 33.31
CA ILE A 11 31.61 -14.62 33.35
C ILE A 11 30.61 -14.82 32.21
N LYS A 12 30.85 -15.82 31.37
CA LYS A 12 29.99 -16.20 30.24
C LYS A 12 28.88 -17.16 30.67
N VAL A 13 27.87 -16.64 31.36
CA VAL A 13 26.74 -17.45 31.90
C VAL A 13 25.99 -18.21 30.79
N CYS A 14 25.96 -17.68 29.57
CA CYS A 14 25.30 -18.30 28.41
C CYS A 14 26.28 -19.04 27.47
N GLY A 15 27.50 -19.33 27.93
CA GLY A 15 28.54 -19.95 27.11
C GLY A 15 29.18 -19.00 26.09
N ASP A 16 29.95 -19.57 25.17
CA ASP A 16 30.63 -18.80 24.12
C ASP A 16 29.70 -18.47 22.96
N SER A 17 29.74 -17.21 22.50
CA SER A 17 29.02 -16.78 21.30
C SER A 17 29.77 -17.19 20.03
N ARG A 18 29.05 -17.74 19.05
CA ARG A 18 29.57 -17.94 17.70
C ARG A 18 29.30 -16.69 16.87
N VAL A 19 30.32 -16.12 16.27
CA VAL A 19 30.16 -15.02 15.30
C VAL A 19 29.73 -15.60 13.96
N VAL A 20 28.65 -15.08 13.39
CA VAL A 20 28.15 -15.45 12.06
C VAL A 20 28.17 -14.21 11.18
N THR A 21 28.64 -14.34 9.94
CA THR A 21 28.60 -13.27 8.95
C THR A 21 27.36 -13.41 8.07
N LEU A 22 26.54 -12.36 8.00
CA LEU A 22 25.38 -12.30 7.14
C LEU A 22 25.80 -11.87 5.72
N ASN A 23 25.62 -12.76 4.74
CA ASN A 23 25.80 -12.42 3.31
C ASN A 23 24.43 -12.31 2.63
N THR A 24 24.08 -11.12 2.15
CA THR A 24 22.78 -10.80 1.56
C THR A 24 22.77 -10.75 0.04
N VAL A 25 23.92 -10.95 -0.63
CA VAL A 25 24.06 -10.71 -2.08
C VAL A 25 23.07 -11.53 -2.91
N ASN A 26 22.77 -12.76 -2.49
CA ASN A 26 21.89 -13.67 -3.21
C ASN A 26 20.41 -13.64 -2.74
N LEU A 27 20.04 -12.73 -1.85
CA LEU A 27 18.66 -12.64 -1.33
C LEU A 27 17.71 -11.91 -2.27
N PHE A 28 18.23 -11.11 -3.20
CA PHE A 28 17.46 -10.28 -4.11
C PHE A 28 17.40 -10.93 -5.50
N GLY A 29 16.18 -11.10 -6.02
CA GLY A 29 15.97 -11.61 -7.38
C GLY A 29 16.29 -10.57 -8.46
N MET A 30 16.38 -11.04 -9.71
CA MET A 30 16.56 -10.17 -10.88
C MET A 30 15.32 -9.31 -11.14
N ASP A 31 15.55 -8.12 -11.71
CA ASP A 31 14.51 -7.22 -12.20
C ASP A 31 13.50 -7.98 -13.07
N ARG A 32 12.21 -7.78 -12.78
CA ARG A 32 11.12 -8.18 -13.69
C ARG A 32 10.42 -6.91 -14.13
N ASP A 33 10.28 -6.72 -15.43
CA ASP A 33 9.48 -5.63 -15.97
C ASP A 33 8.01 -5.86 -15.61
N ILE A 34 7.53 -5.07 -14.64
CA ILE A 34 6.14 -5.12 -14.20
C ILE A 34 5.32 -4.20 -15.11
N VAL A 35 4.73 -4.78 -16.15
CA VAL A 35 3.92 -4.03 -17.15
C VAL A 35 2.48 -3.77 -16.66
N ASP A 36 2.02 -4.53 -15.68
CA ASP A 36 0.69 -4.40 -15.08
C ASP A 36 0.49 -3.06 -14.35
N SER A 37 -0.74 -2.56 -14.31
CA SER A 37 -1.11 -1.38 -13.52
C SER A 37 -0.85 -1.63 -12.02
N PRO A 38 -0.62 -0.58 -11.21
CA PRO A 38 -0.35 -0.74 -9.78
C PRO A 38 -1.43 -1.56 -9.06
N ILE A 39 -2.71 -1.33 -9.38
CA ILE A 39 -3.83 -2.04 -8.78
C ILE A 39 -3.87 -3.52 -9.18
N ASP A 40 -3.56 -3.87 -10.43
CA ASP A 40 -3.53 -5.27 -10.88
C ASP A 40 -2.42 -6.06 -10.18
N VAL A 41 -1.25 -5.45 -9.96
CA VAL A 41 -0.16 -6.08 -9.20
C VAL A 41 -0.57 -6.36 -7.77
N TYR A 42 -1.24 -5.40 -7.13
CA TYR A 42 -1.79 -5.58 -5.80
C TYR A 42 -2.79 -6.75 -5.75
N ILE A 43 -3.76 -6.77 -6.67
CA ILE A 43 -4.80 -7.81 -6.72
C ILE A 43 -4.18 -9.19 -6.92
N LYS A 44 -3.27 -9.34 -7.89
CA LYS A 44 -2.60 -10.61 -8.18
C LYS A 44 -1.83 -11.13 -6.96
N LYS A 45 -1.09 -10.26 -6.27
CA LYS A 45 -0.34 -10.64 -5.06
C LYS A 45 -1.27 -11.04 -3.90
N ASN A 46 -2.29 -10.23 -3.59
CA ASN A 46 -3.22 -10.54 -2.51
C ASN A 46 -4.04 -11.82 -2.78
N LYS A 47 -4.50 -12.00 -4.02
CA LYS A 47 -5.19 -13.22 -4.44
C LYS A 47 -4.29 -14.45 -4.31
N SER A 48 -3.02 -14.36 -4.71
CA SER A 48 -2.07 -15.45 -4.55
C SER A 48 -1.88 -15.83 -3.07
N LEU A 49 -1.77 -14.84 -2.18
CA LEU A 49 -1.65 -15.09 -0.74
C LEU A 49 -2.91 -15.80 -0.20
N LEU A 50 -4.10 -15.30 -0.54
CA LEU A 50 -5.35 -15.87 -0.05
C LEU A 50 -5.60 -17.30 -0.55
N VAL A 51 -5.29 -17.55 -1.83
CA VAL A 51 -5.37 -18.90 -2.43
C VAL A 51 -4.38 -19.85 -1.74
N LYS A 52 -3.16 -19.38 -1.45
CA LYS A 52 -2.14 -20.17 -0.76
C LYS A 52 -2.57 -20.52 0.66
N LEU A 53 -3.05 -19.53 1.42
CA LEU A 53 -3.58 -19.72 2.78
C LEU A 53 -4.71 -20.77 2.78
N GLY A 54 -5.74 -20.58 1.96
CA GLY A 54 -6.87 -21.51 1.91
C GLY A 54 -6.47 -22.91 1.45
N ARG A 55 -5.40 -23.06 0.68
CA ARG A 55 -4.84 -24.38 0.35
C ARG A 55 -4.18 -25.03 1.56
N LEU A 56 -3.37 -24.29 2.31
CA LEU A 56 -2.68 -24.81 3.50
C LEU A 56 -3.67 -25.29 4.55
N GLU A 57 -4.75 -24.55 4.80
CA GLU A 57 -5.80 -24.99 5.73
C GLU A 57 -6.57 -26.22 5.25
N ARG A 58 -6.97 -26.25 3.97
CA ARG A 58 -7.67 -27.42 3.42
C ARG A 58 -6.82 -28.69 3.44
N GLU A 59 -5.51 -28.56 3.33
CA GLU A 59 -4.56 -29.66 3.42
C GLU A 59 -4.22 -30.02 4.88
N GLY A 60 -4.76 -29.31 5.88
CA GLY A 60 -4.49 -29.54 7.30
C GLY A 60 -3.06 -29.17 7.71
N LEU A 61 -2.39 -28.31 6.93
CA LEU A 61 -1.02 -27.86 7.18
C LEU A 61 -0.95 -26.60 8.04
N LEU A 62 -2.09 -25.94 8.27
CA LEU A 62 -2.25 -24.84 9.20
C LEU A 62 -3.59 -25.00 9.93
N ASP A 63 -3.57 -24.79 11.23
CA ASP A 63 -4.76 -24.76 12.09
C ASP A 63 -4.70 -23.53 12.99
N SER A 64 -5.72 -22.66 12.95
CA SER A 64 -5.76 -21.44 13.77
C SER A 64 -5.85 -21.71 15.27
N THR A 65 -6.23 -22.94 15.67
CA THR A 65 -6.24 -23.37 17.06
C THR A 65 -4.88 -23.84 17.56
N ASN A 66 -3.96 -24.18 16.65
CA ASN A 66 -2.59 -24.56 16.96
C ASN A 66 -1.74 -23.31 17.25
N GLU A 67 -1.10 -23.27 18.42
CA GLU A 67 -0.28 -22.12 18.82
C GLU A 67 0.95 -21.93 17.93
N GLU A 68 1.51 -23.02 17.41
CA GLU A 68 2.71 -23.01 16.56
C GLU A 68 2.41 -22.40 15.17
N ASP A 69 1.16 -22.49 14.71
CA ASP A 69 0.74 -22.00 13.39
C ASP A 69 0.39 -20.50 13.40
N ARG A 70 0.17 -19.90 14.57
CA ARG A 70 -0.26 -18.50 14.72
C ARG A 70 0.66 -17.52 14.00
N ASP A 71 1.96 -17.75 14.06
CA ASP A 71 2.94 -16.87 13.40
C ASP A 71 2.81 -16.92 11.88
N VAL A 72 2.40 -18.05 11.31
CA VAL A 72 2.16 -18.17 9.87
C VAL A 72 0.94 -17.36 9.46
N TYR A 73 -0.17 -17.39 10.23
CA TYR A 73 -1.32 -16.52 9.99
C TYR A 73 -0.94 -15.03 10.08
N ASN A 74 -0.12 -14.68 11.05
CA ASN A 74 0.41 -13.32 11.21
C ASN A 74 1.18 -12.87 9.95
N LEU A 75 2.00 -13.73 9.35
CA LEU A 75 2.73 -13.43 8.11
C LEU A 75 1.81 -13.13 6.93
N PHE A 76 0.65 -13.81 6.82
CA PHE A 76 -0.34 -13.50 5.78
C PHE A 76 -0.94 -12.09 5.95
N LEU A 77 -1.30 -11.70 7.19
CA LEU A 77 -1.77 -10.35 7.47
C LEU A 77 -0.71 -9.29 7.10
N LEU A 78 0.55 -9.54 7.48
CA LEU A 78 1.66 -8.66 7.10
C LEU A 78 1.82 -8.56 5.59
N GLY A 79 1.66 -9.67 4.86
CA GLY A 79 1.68 -9.69 3.40
C GLY A 79 0.59 -8.81 2.77
N PHE A 80 -0.65 -8.89 3.27
CA PHE A 80 -1.75 -8.06 2.77
C PHE A 80 -1.49 -6.56 2.98
N ILE A 81 -1.03 -6.18 4.18
CA ILE A 81 -0.73 -4.78 4.50
C ILE A 81 0.45 -4.26 3.67
N SER A 82 1.51 -5.05 3.54
CA SER A 82 2.69 -4.71 2.72
C SER A 82 2.33 -4.50 1.24
N ASN A 83 1.39 -5.27 0.71
CA ASN A 83 0.91 -5.09 -0.66
C ASN A 83 0.14 -3.78 -0.84
N VAL A 84 -0.62 -3.30 0.17
CA VAL A 84 -1.27 -1.97 0.12
C VAL A 84 -0.22 -0.87 0.12
N GLU A 85 0.78 -0.93 1.01
CA GLU A 85 1.86 0.07 1.04
C GLU A 85 2.62 0.13 -0.30
N SER A 86 2.89 -1.04 -0.87
CA SER A 86 3.55 -1.17 -2.20
C SER A 86 2.69 -0.57 -3.31
N PHE A 87 1.36 -0.76 -3.26
CA PHE A 87 0.44 -0.14 -4.20
C PHE A 87 0.47 1.38 -4.09
N ILE A 88 0.31 1.95 -2.88
CA ILE A 88 0.27 3.40 -2.66
C ILE A 88 1.58 4.04 -3.15
N ARG A 89 2.72 3.44 -2.80
CA ARG A 89 4.04 3.90 -3.24
C ARG A 89 4.14 3.93 -4.77
N ARG A 90 3.76 2.83 -5.41
CA ARG A 90 3.83 2.72 -6.87
C ARG A 90 2.87 3.67 -7.58
N ILE A 91 1.62 3.80 -7.13
CA ILE A 91 0.67 4.70 -7.80
C ILE A 91 1.09 6.17 -7.68
N ILE A 92 1.67 6.57 -6.54
CA ILE A 92 2.25 7.91 -6.37
C ILE A 92 3.42 8.11 -7.32
N ARG A 93 4.39 7.17 -7.36
CA ARG A 93 5.54 7.23 -8.28
C ARG A 93 5.11 7.41 -9.73
N GLU A 94 4.24 6.53 -10.21
CA GLU A 94 3.78 6.57 -11.60
C GLU A 94 2.95 7.84 -11.91
N THR A 95 2.25 8.39 -10.91
CA THR A 95 1.54 9.68 -11.04
C THR A 95 2.53 10.83 -11.18
N ILE A 96 3.62 10.86 -10.40
CA ILE A 96 4.67 11.89 -10.52
C ILE A 96 5.28 11.89 -11.93
N LEU A 97 5.50 10.71 -12.52
CA LEU A 97 6.03 10.58 -13.88
C LEU A 97 5.02 10.97 -14.98
N LEU A 98 3.72 10.96 -14.65
CA LEU A 98 2.64 11.20 -15.60
C LEU A 98 2.14 12.65 -15.57
N ASP A 99 1.98 13.23 -14.38
CA ASP A 99 1.31 14.50 -14.13
C ASP A 99 2.31 15.63 -13.84
N ASN A 100 2.26 16.70 -14.62
CA ASN A 100 3.24 17.78 -14.54
C ASN A 100 3.20 18.53 -13.19
N ILE A 101 2.01 18.71 -12.60
CA ILE A 101 1.88 19.40 -11.31
C ILE A 101 2.47 18.52 -10.20
N ALA A 102 2.21 17.20 -10.22
CA ALA A 102 2.85 16.26 -9.29
C ALA A 102 4.38 16.25 -9.44
N TYR A 103 4.89 16.27 -10.68
CA TYR A 103 6.31 16.41 -10.95
C TYR A 103 6.89 17.70 -10.36
N GLU A 104 6.24 18.85 -10.56
CA GLU A 104 6.68 20.14 -10.03
C GLU A 104 6.76 20.16 -8.50
N GLN A 105 5.81 19.52 -7.80
CA GLN A 105 5.87 19.36 -6.33
C GLN A 105 7.10 18.57 -5.85
N CYS A 106 7.65 17.72 -6.72
CA CYS A 106 8.77 16.85 -6.39
C CYS A 106 10.13 17.50 -6.63
N LEU A 107 10.21 18.63 -7.35
CA LEU A 107 11.48 19.26 -7.75
C LEU A 107 12.36 19.69 -6.58
N GLU A 108 11.75 20.10 -5.46
CA GLU A 108 12.46 20.55 -4.26
C GLU A 108 12.65 19.43 -3.21
N GLN A 109 12.17 18.22 -3.49
CA GLN A 109 12.25 17.10 -2.55
C GLN A 109 13.67 16.52 -2.51
N GLN A 110 14.09 16.12 -1.31
CA GLN A 110 15.46 15.62 -1.11
C GLN A 110 15.60 14.16 -1.53
N LEU A 111 16.64 13.88 -2.30
CA LEU A 111 17.08 12.53 -2.66
C LEU A 111 18.37 12.18 -1.92
N THR A 112 18.53 10.89 -1.60
CA THR A 112 19.83 10.40 -1.13
C THR A 112 20.84 10.43 -2.27
N TYR A 113 22.10 10.70 -1.94
CA TYR A 113 23.18 10.66 -2.95
C TYR A 113 23.31 9.27 -3.59
N ALA A 114 23.09 8.21 -2.82
CA ALA A 114 23.10 6.84 -3.34
C ALA A 114 22.02 6.62 -4.41
N ALA A 115 20.79 7.08 -4.18
CA ALA A 115 19.72 7.00 -5.17
C ALA A 115 20.06 7.82 -6.43
N ALA A 116 20.62 9.02 -6.27
CA ALA A 116 21.00 9.88 -7.39
C ALA A 116 22.07 9.24 -8.31
N ILE A 117 22.99 8.45 -7.75
CA ILE A 117 24.07 7.80 -8.51
C ILE A 117 23.68 6.43 -9.06
N HIS A 118 22.86 5.67 -8.33
CA HIS A 118 22.64 4.24 -8.63
C HIS A 118 21.24 3.89 -9.13
N HIS A 119 20.23 4.78 -9.03
CA HIS A 119 18.89 4.50 -9.56
C HIS A 119 18.75 4.90 -11.03
N LYS A 120 17.85 4.20 -11.74
CA LYS A 120 17.32 4.67 -13.03
C LYS A 120 16.42 5.89 -12.80
N ALA A 121 16.38 6.81 -13.76
CA ALA A 121 15.67 8.09 -13.62
C ALA A 121 14.16 7.92 -13.32
N ASP A 122 13.52 6.93 -13.93
CA ASP A 122 12.12 6.54 -13.71
C ASP A 122 11.85 5.94 -12.31
N LEU A 123 12.90 5.53 -11.59
CA LEU A 123 12.82 5.05 -10.21
C LEU A 123 13.22 6.11 -9.18
N LEU A 124 13.62 7.31 -9.58
CA LEU A 124 13.92 8.39 -8.63
C LEU A 124 12.70 8.79 -7.77
N PRO A 125 11.45 8.84 -8.28
CA PRO A 125 10.32 9.12 -7.42
C PRO A 125 10.03 8.00 -6.41
N GLU A 126 10.53 6.77 -6.63
CA GLU A 126 10.49 5.72 -5.60
C GLU A 126 11.37 6.12 -4.41
N ALA A 127 12.58 6.63 -4.68
CA ALA A 127 13.54 7.04 -3.66
C ALA A 127 13.04 8.23 -2.83
N LEU A 128 12.27 9.14 -3.44
CA LEU A 128 11.60 10.22 -2.70
C LEU A 128 10.69 9.68 -1.59
N LEU A 129 10.07 8.52 -1.81
CA LEU A 129 9.09 7.95 -0.90
C LEU A 129 9.73 7.07 0.19
N GLU A 130 11.04 6.79 0.18
CA GLU A 130 11.69 5.84 1.10
C GLU A 130 11.40 6.12 2.58
N ASN A 131 11.34 7.41 2.95
CA ASN A 131 11.05 7.85 4.32
C ASN A 131 9.54 8.02 4.60
N CYS A 132 8.68 7.75 3.62
CA CYS A 132 7.24 7.79 3.76
C CYS A 132 6.71 6.46 4.26
N THR A 133 5.84 6.53 5.27
CA THR A 133 5.06 5.40 5.77
C THR A 133 3.61 5.53 5.31
N PHE A 134 2.95 4.39 5.08
CA PHE A 134 1.55 4.36 4.64
C PHE A 134 0.67 3.58 5.63
N ILE A 135 0.94 3.77 6.93
CA ILE A 135 0.36 3.01 8.04
C ILE A 135 -0.81 3.72 8.74
N SER A 136 -1.11 4.96 8.34
CA SER A 136 -2.19 5.76 8.90
C SER A 136 -2.82 6.65 7.84
N LEU A 137 -4.10 6.99 8.04
CA LEU A 137 -4.82 7.97 7.22
C LEU A 137 -4.03 9.28 7.12
N ASP A 138 -3.45 9.74 8.23
CA ASP A 138 -2.73 11.00 8.30
C ASP A 138 -1.44 10.98 7.46
N ASN A 139 -0.67 9.89 7.52
CA ASN A 139 0.52 9.76 6.68
C ASN A 139 0.17 9.64 5.20
N ILE A 140 -0.89 8.90 4.85
CA ILE A 140 -1.37 8.79 3.47
C ILE A 140 -1.84 10.15 2.96
N GLN A 141 -2.63 10.88 3.75
CA GLN A 141 -3.08 12.24 3.42
C GLN A 141 -1.91 13.20 3.22
N LYS A 142 -0.97 13.25 4.17
CA LYS A 142 0.21 14.12 4.09
C LYS A 142 1.04 13.81 2.85
N THR A 143 1.33 12.53 2.61
CA THR A 143 2.14 12.10 1.45
C THR A 143 1.43 12.42 0.14
N THR A 144 0.12 12.16 0.05
CA THR A 144 -0.69 12.50 -1.13
C THR A 144 -0.66 14.00 -1.42
N LYS A 145 -0.75 14.84 -0.39
CA LYS A 145 -0.66 16.29 -0.55
C LYS A 145 0.74 16.73 -0.96
N THR A 146 1.77 16.27 -0.26
CA THR A 146 3.17 16.68 -0.51
C THR A 146 3.64 16.33 -1.91
N TYR A 147 3.31 15.15 -2.43
CA TYR A 147 3.87 14.67 -3.70
C TYR A 147 2.95 14.84 -4.89
N LEU A 148 1.62 14.88 -4.70
CA LEU A 148 0.65 14.94 -5.80
C LEU A 148 -0.17 16.23 -5.84
N ASP A 149 -0.03 17.11 -4.84
CA ASP A 149 -0.86 18.29 -4.60
C ASP A 149 -2.37 18.00 -4.41
N ILE A 150 -2.74 16.76 -4.07
CA ILE A 150 -4.14 16.35 -3.89
C ILE A 150 -4.50 16.39 -2.40
N ASN A 151 -5.64 17.03 -2.08
CA ASN A 151 -6.14 17.12 -0.71
C ASN A 151 -7.15 15.99 -0.40
N ILE A 152 -6.83 15.18 0.62
CA ILE A 152 -7.80 14.29 1.27
C ILE A 152 -8.41 15.06 2.44
N ASN A 153 -9.70 15.41 2.36
CA ASN A 153 -10.41 16.19 3.36
C ASN A 153 -11.36 15.29 4.16
N LYS A 154 -11.04 15.08 5.45
CA LYS A 154 -11.82 14.26 6.39
C LYS A 154 -13.26 14.75 6.60
N GLN A 155 -13.55 16.02 6.28
CA GLN A 155 -14.88 16.64 6.43
C GLN A 155 -15.69 16.67 5.14
N SER A 156 -15.10 16.31 4.00
CA SER A 156 -15.80 16.32 2.71
C SER A 156 -16.78 15.14 2.63
N SER A 157 -18.07 15.43 2.38
CA SER A 157 -19.10 14.43 2.17
C SER A 157 -18.75 13.47 1.04
N ASP A 158 -18.16 13.99 -0.03
CA ASP A 158 -17.87 13.27 -1.26
C ASP A 158 -16.66 12.33 -1.11
N GLN A 159 -15.90 12.48 -0.02
CA GLN A 159 -14.76 11.63 0.31
C GLN A 159 -15.04 10.67 1.48
N LYS A 160 -16.28 10.63 1.99
CA LYS A 160 -16.63 9.83 3.16
C LYS A 160 -16.21 8.36 3.03
N GLU A 161 -16.52 7.73 1.89
CA GLU A 161 -16.16 6.32 1.63
C GLU A 161 -14.64 6.09 1.66
N LEU A 162 -13.86 7.00 1.06
CA LEU A 162 -12.40 6.94 1.09
C LEU A 162 -11.88 7.01 2.53
N ILE A 163 -12.38 7.95 3.33
CA ILE A 163 -11.96 8.14 4.71
C ILE A 163 -12.29 6.92 5.56
N GLU A 164 -13.47 6.33 5.39
CA GLU A 164 -13.88 5.10 6.07
C GLU A 164 -12.97 3.92 5.70
N CYS A 165 -12.68 3.72 4.41
CA CYS A 165 -11.81 2.64 3.95
C CYS A 165 -10.36 2.79 4.44
N LEU A 166 -9.80 4.00 4.40
CA LEU A 166 -8.47 4.29 4.93
C LEU A 166 -8.40 4.10 6.45
N SER A 167 -9.46 4.47 7.16
CA SER A 167 -9.55 4.29 8.62
C SER A 167 -9.62 2.82 9.02
N MET A 168 -10.37 2.00 8.29
CA MET A 168 -10.39 0.55 8.49
C MET A 168 -9.02 -0.08 8.20
N PHE A 169 -8.34 0.35 7.15
CA PHE A 169 -6.99 -0.11 6.86
C PHE A 169 -5.98 0.31 7.95
N GLU A 170 -6.11 1.50 8.53
CA GLU A 170 -5.28 1.92 9.67
C GLU A 170 -5.46 1.02 10.90
N GLN A 171 -6.66 0.46 11.12
CA GLN A 171 -6.88 -0.52 12.20
C GLN A 171 -6.08 -1.81 11.96
N LEU A 172 -6.04 -2.32 10.72
CA LEU A 172 -5.17 -3.45 10.37
C LEU A 172 -3.69 -3.12 10.59
N CYS A 173 -3.27 -1.88 10.31
CA CYS A 173 -1.91 -1.42 10.58
C CYS A 173 -1.59 -1.44 12.09
N GLN A 174 -2.58 -1.21 12.98
CA GLN A 174 -2.36 -1.37 14.42
C GLN A 174 -2.12 -2.82 14.82
N LEU A 175 -2.76 -3.79 14.15
CA LEU A 175 -2.50 -5.22 14.36
C LEU A 175 -1.11 -5.61 13.85
N ARG A 176 -0.70 -5.12 12.68
CA ARG A 176 0.69 -5.25 12.20
C ARG A 176 1.70 -4.76 13.24
N HIS A 177 1.46 -3.61 13.86
CA HIS A 177 2.37 -3.11 14.90
C HIS A 177 2.48 -4.05 16.10
N CYS A 178 1.38 -4.65 16.54
CA CYS A 178 1.41 -5.66 17.61
C CYS A 178 2.24 -6.88 17.19
N ILE A 179 2.00 -7.41 15.99
CA ILE A 179 2.72 -8.57 15.44
C ILE A 179 4.22 -8.29 15.38
N VAL A 180 4.63 -7.21 14.71
CA VAL A 180 6.04 -6.93 14.40
C VAL A 180 6.82 -6.43 15.63
N HIS A 181 6.23 -5.56 16.44
CA HIS A 181 6.97 -4.88 17.50
C HIS A 181 6.72 -5.44 18.91
N ARG A 182 5.75 -6.34 19.05
CA ARG A 182 5.36 -6.90 20.36
C ARG A 182 5.16 -8.40 20.34
N ALA A 183 5.75 -9.12 19.38
CA ALA A 183 5.60 -10.57 19.24
C ALA A 183 4.13 -11.02 19.28
N GLY A 184 3.25 -10.24 18.63
CA GLY A 184 1.82 -10.52 18.59
C GLY A 184 1.02 -10.10 19.83
N LEU A 185 1.63 -9.48 20.86
CA LEU A 185 0.91 -9.07 22.07
C LEU A 185 0.20 -7.71 21.88
N LEU A 186 -1.04 -7.62 22.36
CA LEU A 186 -1.81 -6.37 22.32
C LEU A 186 -1.33 -5.37 23.36
N GLY A 187 -0.85 -4.22 22.87
CA GLY A 187 -0.46 -3.10 23.72
C GLY A 187 -1.54 -2.07 23.99
N SER A 188 -1.36 -1.32 25.08
CA SER A 188 -2.27 -0.26 25.49
C SER A 188 -2.46 0.82 24.43
N LYS A 189 -1.39 1.29 23.75
CA LYS A 189 -1.48 2.28 22.66
C LYS A 189 -2.32 1.77 21.48
N ASN A 190 -2.11 0.52 21.07
CA ASN A 190 -2.85 -0.11 19.97
C ASN A 190 -4.30 -0.33 20.35
N ALA A 191 -4.56 -0.82 21.56
CA ALA A 191 -5.91 -1.01 22.09
C ALA A 191 -6.71 0.29 22.19
N VAL A 192 -6.07 1.42 22.51
CA VAL A 192 -6.74 2.73 22.48
C VAL A 192 -7.23 3.05 21.07
N LYS A 193 -6.39 2.84 20.05
CA LYS A 193 -6.76 3.07 18.64
C LYS A 193 -7.82 2.09 18.10
N LEU A 194 -7.83 0.86 18.60
CA LEU A 194 -8.84 -0.16 18.26
C LEU A 194 -10.13 -0.04 19.08
N GLY A 195 -10.15 0.79 20.14
CA GLY A 195 -11.28 0.99 21.04
C GLY A 195 -11.05 0.34 22.41
N ILE A 196 -10.56 1.14 23.37
CA ILE A 196 -10.07 0.66 24.67
C ILE A 196 -11.11 -0.10 25.51
N ASN A 197 -12.37 0.33 25.47
CA ASN A 197 -13.43 -0.21 26.32
C ASN A 197 -13.71 -1.68 26.03
N GLN A 198 -13.50 -2.11 24.79
CA GLN A 198 -13.71 -3.50 24.36
C GLN A 198 -12.43 -4.33 24.48
N HIS A 199 -11.26 -3.68 24.42
CA HIS A 199 -9.96 -4.32 24.23
C HIS A 199 -9.09 -4.41 25.50
N SER A 200 -9.41 -3.68 26.57
CA SER A 200 -8.61 -3.65 27.81
C SER A 200 -8.41 -5.04 28.44
N LYS A 201 -9.41 -5.93 28.34
CA LYS A 201 -9.34 -7.32 28.81
C LYS A 201 -8.37 -8.22 28.04
N PHE A 202 -7.81 -7.72 26.93
CA PHE A 202 -6.87 -8.43 26.07
C PHE A 202 -5.45 -7.86 26.11
N PHE A 203 -5.15 -6.93 27.02
CA PHE A 203 -3.77 -6.44 27.19
C PHE A 203 -2.80 -7.58 27.43
N GLU A 204 -1.66 -7.52 26.74
CA GLU A 204 -0.58 -8.51 26.82
C GLU A 204 -1.01 -9.93 26.42
N LYS A 205 -2.19 -10.09 25.81
CA LYS A 205 -2.63 -11.36 25.22
C LYS A 205 -2.18 -11.45 23.77
N PRO A 206 -1.86 -12.65 23.27
CA PRO A 206 -1.47 -12.85 21.88
C PRO A 206 -2.66 -12.61 20.96
N ILE A 207 -2.38 -12.03 19.79
CA ILE A 207 -3.30 -11.99 18.67
C ILE A 207 -3.47 -13.42 18.15
N VAL A 208 -4.72 -13.81 17.95
CA VAL A 208 -5.10 -15.07 17.31
C VAL A 208 -5.91 -14.70 16.08
N LEU A 209 -5.39 -15.08 14.90
CA LEU A 209 -6.03 -14.83 13.62
C LEU A 209 -6.49 -16.17 13.05
N ASP A 210 -7.63 -16.17 12.38
CA ASP A 210 -8.13 -17.30 11.61
C ASP A 210 -8.32 -16.92 10.14
N PHE A 211 -8.72 -17.90 9.33
CA PHE A 211 -9.00 -17.70 7.91
C PHE A 211 -10.03 -16.60 7.65
N SER A 212 -11.12 -16.58 8.43
CA SER A 212 -12.24 -15.67 8.24
C SER A 212 -11.75 -14.23 8.42
N PHE A 213 -11.01 -13.98 9.50
CA PHE A 213 -10.42 -12.68 9.76
C PHE A 213 -9.43 -12.26 8.65
N LEU A 214 -8.64 -13.20 8.12
CA LEU A 214 -7.71 -12.91 7.01
C LEU A 214 -8.42 -12.63 5.69
N GLN A 215 -9.56 -13.27 5.43
CA GLN A 215 -10.44 -12.93 4.29
C GLN A 215 -11.02 -11.52 4.43
N GLU A 216 -11.53 -11.19 5.60
CA GLU A 216 -12.02 -9.84 5.93
C GLU A 216 -10.91 -8.80 5.79
N SER A 217 -9.72 -9.09 6.31
CA SER A 217 -8.54 -8.24 6.19
C SER A 217 -8.17 -7.99 4.73
N SER A 218 -8.19 -9.04 3.90
CA SER A 218 -7.96 -8.91 2.45
C SER A 218 -9.01 -8.03 1.79
N ALA A 219 -10.28 -8.11 2.20
CA ALA A 219 -11.35 -7.26 1.67
C ALA A 219 -11.18 -5.79 2.09
N ILE A 220 -10.82 -5.52 3.36
CA ILE A 220 -10.50 -4.17 3.85
C ILE A 220 -9.36 -3.57 3.04
N CYS A 221 -8.27 -4.32 2.82
CA CYS A 221 -7.16 -3.87 2.00
C CYS A 221 -7.60 -3.57 0.55
N LEU A 222 -8.44 -4.41 -0.06
CA LEU A 222 -8.91 -4.22 -1.43
C LEU A 222 -9.78 -2.96 -1.55
N ASN A 223 -10.67 -2.73 -0.58
CA ASN A 223 -11.52 -1.55 -0.55
C ASN A 223 -10.69 -0.27 -0.40
N CYS A 224 -9.70 -0.27 0.50
CA CYS A 224 -8.73 0.82 0.64
C CYS A 224 -8.02 1.13 -0.69
N VAL A 225 -7.45 0.10 -1.35
CA VAL A 225 -6.76 0.27 -2.64
C VAL A 225 -7.71 0.78 -3.72
N ARG A 226 -8.90 0.18 -3.88
CA ARG A 226 -9.87 0.58 -4.91
C ARG A 226 -10.37 2.01 -4.73
N THR A 227 -10.76 2.37 -3.51
CA THR A 227 -11.28 3.72 -3.21
C THR A 227 -10.21 4.78 -3.38
N TYR A 228 -8.98 4.53 -2.90
CA TYR A 228 -7.85 5.43 -3.11
C TYR A 228 -7.48 5.58 -4.59
N ASN A 229 -7.45 4.48 -5.35
CA ASN A 229 -7.20 4.47 -6.79
C ASN A 229 -8.24 5.31 -7.55
N ASN A 230 -9.52 5.09 -7.28
CA ASN A 230 -10.61 5.84 -7.90
C ASN A 230 -10.57 7.32 -7.53
N PHE A 231 -10.31 7.62 -6.26
CA PHE A 231 -10.16 8.99 -5.78
C PHE A 231 -9.06 9.73 -6.54
N LEU A 232 -7.84 9.17 -6.59
CA LEU A 232 -6.73 9.78 -7.29
C LEU A 232 -7.04 10.01 -8.77
N PHE A 233 -7.61 9.01 -9.46
CA PHE A 233 -8.00 9.13 -10.85
C PHE A 233 -8.94 10.32 -11.08
N ASN A 234 -10.00 10.45 -10.27
CA ASN A 234 -10.96 11.54 -10.40
C ASN A 234 -10.34 12.90 -10.11
N GLU A 235 -9.54 13.04 -9.06
CA GLU A 235 -8.89 14.32 -8.72
C GLU A 235 -7.86 14.74 -9.77
N LEU A 236 -7.12 13.78 -10.35
CA LEU A 236 -6.20 14.04 -11.45
C LEU A 236 -6.95 14.50 -12.72
N LEU A 237 -8.06 13.86 -13.07
CA LEU A 237 -8.86 14.28 -14.22
C LEU A 237 -9.46 15.67 -14.03
N LYS A 238 -10.04 15.96 -12.85
CA LYS A 238 -10.58 17.29 -12.52
C LYS A 238 -9.50 18.36 -12.66
N ARG A 239 -8.33 18.12 -12.07
CA ARG A 239 -7.16 19.00 -12.20
C ARG A 239 -6.76 19.19 -13.66
N TYR A 240 -6.61 18.11 -14.42
CA TYR A 240 -6.23 18.19 -15.83
C TYR A 240 -7.21 19.06 -16.63
N VAL A 241 -8.52 18.87 -16.41
CA VAL A 241 -9.56 19.65 -17.07
C VAL A 241 -9.48 21.13 -16.73
N VAL A 242 -9.32 21.46 -15.44
CA VAL A 242 -9.21 22.86 -14.99
C VAL A 242 -7.97 23.54 -15.58
N THR A 243 -6.82 22.87 -15.54
CA THR A 243 -5.55 23.41 -16.04
C THR A 243 -5.54 23.58 -17.57
N ASN A 244 -6.23 22.71 -18.31
CA ASN A 244 -6.19 22.65 -19.77
C ASN A 244 -7.50 23.06 -20.44
N LYS A 245 -8.40 23.78 -19.75
CA LYS A 245 -9.77 24.06 -20.20
C LYS A 245 -9.89 24.56 -21.64
N SER A 246 -8.98 25.44 -22.07
CA SER A 246 -8.97 26.02 -23.43
C SER A 246 -8.42 25.08 -24.51
N ALA A 247 -7.71 24.02 -24.14
CA ALA A 247 -7.09 23.06 -25.04
C ALA A 247 -7.90 21.76 -25.19
N LEU A 248 -8.95 21.56 -24.38
CA LEU A 248 -9.82 20.40 -24.48
C LEU A 248 -10.78 20.53 -25.66
N SER A 249 -10.82 19.48 -26.48
CA SER A 249 -11.72 19.42 -27.63
C SER A 249 -13.09 18.83 -27.31
N TRP A 250 -13.22 18.17 -26.15
CA TRP A 250 -14.40 17.38 -25.77
C TRP A 250 -14.78 16.28 -26.78
N ASN A 251 -13.82 15.93 -27.64
CA ASN A 251 -13.91 14.84 -28.59
C ASN A 251 -12.90 13.77 -28.21
N PHE A 252 -13.40 12.56 -27.89
CA PHE A 252 -12.54 11.46 -27.45
C PHE A 252 -11.40 11.16 -28.43
N ASN A 253 -11.60 11.28 -29.75
CA ASN A 253 -10.54 10.93 -30.70
C ASN A 253 -9.37 11.92 -30.63
N SER A 254 -9.67 13.20 -30.47
CA SER A 254 -8.67 14.27 -30.32
C SER A 254 -8.01 14.22 -28.93
N ASP A 255 -8.80 13.98 -27.88
CA ASP A 255 -8.33 13.99 -26.49
C ASP A 255 -7.78 12.64 -26.02
N ARG A 256 -7.87 11.60 -26.87
CA ARG A 256 -7.48 10.21 -26.54
C ARG A 256 -6.09 10.12 -25.95
N LYS A 257 -5.13 10.87 -26.51
CA LYS A 257 -3.70 10.76 -26.20
C LYS A 257 -3.43 11.07 -24.72
N TRP A 258 -4.04 12.11 -24.18
CA TRP A 258 -3.84 12.45 -22.77
C TRP A 258 -4.70 11.56 -21.87
N PHE A 259 -5.99 11.39 -22.19
CA PHE A 259 -6.92 10.68 -21.32
C PHE A 259 -6.54 9.22 -21.16
N SER A 260 -6.13 8.56 -22.26
CA SER A 260 -5.76 7.14 -22.23
C SER A 260 -4.54 6.87 -21.35
N ARG A 261 -3.63 7.84 -21.16
CA ARG A 261 -2.47 7.69 -20.28
C ARG A 261 -2.91 7.60 -18.81
N TYR A 262 -3.78 8.51 -18.38
CA TYR A 262 -4.39 8.44 -17.04
C TYR A 262 -5.23 7.19 -16.89
N PHE A 263 -6.14 6.91 -17.83
CA PHE A 263 -6.99 5.72 -17.76
C PHE A 263 -6.17 4.42 -17.63
N LYS A 264 -5.11 4.27 -18.43
CA LYS A 264 -4.24 3.09 -18.39
C LYS A 264 -3.54 2.90 -17.04
N LEU A 265 -3.16 3.99 -16.37
CA LEU A 265 -2.50 3.92 -15.07
C LEU A 265 -3.43 3.37 -13.97
N PHE A 266 -4.71 3.77 -13.99
CA PHE A 266 -5.65 3.48 -12.90
C PHE A 266 -6.57 2.28 -13.16
N VAL A 267 -6.72 1.83 -14.41
CA VAL A 267 -7.60 0.70 -14.73
C VAL A 267 -7.05 -0.63 -14.21
N SER A 268 -7.95 -1.49 -13.73
CA SER A 268 -7.65 -2.88 -13.35
C SER A 268 -8.24 -3.84 -14.36
N SER A 269 -7.38 -4.63 -15.01
CA SER A 269 -7.80 -5.73 -15.87
C SER A 269 -8.41 -6.86 -15.05
N GLU A 270 -7.88 -7.12 -13.85
CA GLU A 270 -8.40 -8.17 -12.95
C GLU A 270 -9.85 -7.88 -12.51
N LEU A 271 -10.14 -6.66 -12.03
CA LEU A 271 -11.51 -6.28 -11.64
C LEU A 271 -12.45 -6.22 -12.84
N ASN A 272 -11.96 -5.76 -14.00
CA ASN A 272 -12.76 -5.76 -15.22
C ASN A 272 -13.17 -7.17 -15.63
N ASN A 273 -12.27 -8.15 -15.50
CA ASN A 273 -12.60 -9.56 -15.75
C ASN A 273 -13.68 -10.09 -14.80
N GLU A 274 -13.68 -9.64 -13.54
CA GLU A 274 -14.74 -9.99 -12.58
C GLU A 274 -16.10 -9.36 -12.96
N ILE A 275 -16.09 -8.09 -13.38
CA ILE A 275 -17.28 -7.38 -13.88
C ILE A 275 -17.88 -8.11 -15.10
N ILE A 276 -17.02 -8.52 -16.04
CA ILE A 276 -17.45 -9.28 -17.23
C ILE A 276 -18.06 -10.63 -16.83
N ARG A 277 -17.48 -11.34 -15.86
CA ARG A 277 -18.06 -12.61 -15.35
C ARG A 277 -19.43 -12.40 -14.70
N GLN A 278 -19.67 -11.22 -14.12
CA GLN A 278 -20.98 -10.81 -13.61
C GLN A 278 -21.93 -10.31 -14.71
N GLN A 279 -21.58 -10.48 -15.99
CA GLN A 279 -22.34 -10.03 -17.16
C GLN A 279 -22.59 -8.52 -17.19
N LYS A 280 -21.68 -7.74 -16.58
CA LYS A 280 -21.69 -6.27 -16.62
C LYS A 280 -20.61 -5.77 -17.57
N GLN A 281 -20.77 -4.55 -18.07
CA GLN A 281 -19.79 -3.92 -18.95
C GLN A 281 -18.81 -3.08 -18.11
N PRO A 282 -17.49 -3.36 -18.15
CA PRO A 282 -16.51 -2.50 -17.52
C PRO A 282 -16.36 -1.19 -18.28
N TYR A 283 -15.79 -0.18 -17.62
CA TYR A 283 -15.44 1.06 -18.28
C TYR A 283 -14.38 0.83 -19.37
N THR A 284 -14.62 1.42 -20.52
CA THR A 284 -13.62 1.62 -21.57
C THR A 284 -13.08 3.04 -21.47
N PRO A 285 -11.90 3.34 -22.06
CA PRO A 285 -11.42 4.72 -22.11
C PRO A 285 -12.45 5.69 -22.72
N LYS A 286 -13.19 5.25 -23.74
CA LYS A 286 -14.20 6.08 -24.40
C LYS A 286 -15.42 6.34 -23.50
N THR A 287 -15.94 5.31 -22.82
CA THR A 287 -17.12 5.47 -21.97
C THR A 287 -16.81 6.32 -20.73
N ALA A 288 -15.63 6.12 -20.11
CA ALA A 288 -15.19 6.94 -18.98
C ALA A 288 -14.96 8.41 -19.40
N TYR A 289 -14.38 8.64 -20.59
CA TYR A 289 -14.21 9.99 -21.13
C TYR A 289 -15.55 10.68 -21.43
N ASN A 290 -16.51 9.95 -21.99
CA ASN A 290 -17.83 10.51 -22.26
C ASN A 290 -18.53 10.96 -20.97
N GLU A 291 -18.45 10.20 -19.88
CA GLU A 291 -19.00 10.62 -18.58
C GLU A 291 -18.28 11.87 -18.04
N LEU A 292 -16.96 11.96 -18.17
CA LEU A 292 -16.20 13.16 -17.82
C LEU A 292 -16.68 14.37 -18.62
N ARG A 293 -16.82 14.22 -19.93
CA ARG A 293 -17.33 15.27 -20.83
C ARG A 293 -18.72 15.71 -20.43
N ASP A 294 -19.64 14.77 -20.27
CA ASP A 294 -21.04 15.07 -19.97
C ASP A 294 -21.19 15.82 -18.64
N TYR A 295 -20.32 15.55 -17.66
CA TYR A 295 -20.25 16.32 -16.42
C TYR A 295 -19.84 17.79 -16.64
N TYR A 296 -18.86 18.06 -17.51
CA TYR A 296 -18.31 19.41 -17.72
C TYR A 296 -18.99 20.22 -18.84
N GLU A 297 -19.58 19.58 -19.85
CA GLU A 297 -20.37 20.24 -20.90
C GLU A 297 -21.86 20.33 -20.55
N GLY A 298 -22.37 19.46 -19.66
CA GLY A 298 -23.75 19.46 -19.18
C GLY A 298 -24.02 20.33 -17.95
N SER A 299 -22.96 20.91 -17.35
CA SER A 299 -23.03 21.87 -16.22
C SER A 299 -22.79 23.30 -16.71
#